data_AF-A0A430UM22-F1
#
_entry.id   AF-A0A430UM22-F1
#
_cell.length_a   1.000
_cell.length_b   1.000
_cell.length_c   1.000
_cell.angle_alpha   90.00
_cell.angle_beta   90.00
_cell.angle_gamma   90.00
#
_symmetry.space_group_name_H-M   'P 1'
#
loop_
_entity.id
_entity.type
_entity.pdbx_description
1 polymer ?
#
loop_
_entity_poly.entity_id
_entity_poly.type
_entity_poly.pdbx_seq_one_letter_code
_entity_poly.pdbx_strand_id
1 'polypeptide(L)'
;MSARGLTLIELLIVLVILGILGTMSLPNLLAARRAAGEGVALAHAHNVLKAAWAHVAQDPATTPVGGDCTDGFTAGSYNVPDPGPGVASCQVAWTGQFFRVEVRSRSGRSFTLP
;
A
#
# COMPACT_ATOMS: atom_id res chain seq x y z
N MET A 1 -48.13 27.66 -5.87
CA MET A 1 -46.70 27.32 -6.11
C MET A 1 -46.69 25.94 -6.75
N SER A 2 -46.48 25.87 -8.07
CA SER A 2 -46.60 24.59 -8.81
C SER A 2 -45.28 23.84 -8.70
N ALA A 3 -45.26 22.77 -7.92
CA ALA A 3 -44.15 21.82 -7.90
C ALA A 3 -44.15 21.08 -9.25
N ARG A 4 -43.20 21.42 -10.13
CA ARG A 4 -42.90 20.61 -11.30
C ARG A 4 -42.28 19.30 -10.80
N GLY A 5 -43.10 18.27 -10.65
CA GLY A 5 -42.64 16.92 -10.32
C GLY A 5 -41.92 16.30 -11.51
N LEU A 6 -40.79 15.62 -11.25
CA LEU A 6 -40.11 14.80 -12.25
C LEU A 6 -41.07 13.70 -12.74
N THR A 7 -41.11 13.45 -14.04
CA THR A 7 -41.93 12.37 -14.58
C THR A 7 -41.31 11.01 -14.24
N LEU A 8 -42.16 9.99 -14.07
CA LEU A 8 -41.68 8.63 -13.76
C LEU A 8 -40.81 8.07 -14.90
N ILE A 9 -41.08 8.47 -16.14
CA ILE A 9 -40.29 8.12 -17.32
C ILE A 9 -38.93 8.82 -17.35
N GLU A 10 -38.82 10.07 -16.87
CA GLU A 10 -37.52 10.74 -16.71
C GLU A 10 -36.62 10.02 -15.72
N LEU A 11 -37.15 9.65 -14.54
CA LEU A 11 -36.37 8.89 -13.56
C LEU A 11 -35.89 7.54 -14.12
N LEU A 12 -36.73 6.88 -14.93
CA LEU A 12 -36.41 5.59 -15.51
C LEU A 12 -35.28 5.68 -16.54
N ILE A 13 -35.32 6.66 -17.45
CA ILE A 13 -34.25 6.86 -18.44
C ILE A 13 -32.94 7.27 -17.75
N VAL A 14 -33.01 8.12 -16.73
CA VAL A 14 -31.82 8.55 -15.97
C VAL A 14 -31.15 7.36 -15.28
N LEU A 15 -31.91 6.47 -14.64
CA LEU A 15 -31.37 5.27 -14.01
C LEU A 15 -30.75 4.30 -15.03
N VAL A 16 -31.33 4.19 -16.22
CA VAL A 16 -30.77 3.37 -17.31
C VAL A 16 -29.40 3.91 -17.75
N ILE A 17 -29.29 5.22 -17.98
CA ILE A 17 -28.03 5.85 -18.40
C ILE A 17 -26.98 5.77 -17.28
N LEU A 18 -27.36 6.04 -16.03
CA LEU A 18 -26.47 5.88 -14.87
C LEU A 18 -26.01 4.43 -14.70
N GLY A 19 -26.87 3.45 -15.00
CA GLY A 19 -26.50 2.04 -15.05
C GLY A 19 -25.39 1.76 -16.06
N ILE A 20 -25.55 2.23 -17.31
CA ILE A 20 -24.54 2.06 -18.36
C ILE A 20 -23.20 2.71 -17.96
N LEU A 21 -23.23 3.97 -17.52
CA LEU A 21 -22.03 4.71 -17.10
C LEU A 21 -21.36 4.11 -15.85
N GLY A 22 -22.15 3.63 -14.89
CA GLY A 22 -21.67 3.01 -13.65
C GLY A 22 -20.86 1.74 -13.90
N THR A 23 -21.23 0.95 -14.92
CA THR A 23 -20.49 -0.29 -15.25
C THR A 23 -19.05 -0.02 -15.71
N MET A 24 -18.78 1.10 -16.40
CA MET A 24 -17.44 1.42 -16.91
C MET A 24 -16.51 1.99 -15.84
N SER A 25 -17.06 2.75 -14.88
CA SER A 25 -16.25 3.46 -13.87
C SER A 25 -15.82 2.58 -12.69
N LEU A 26 -16.65 1.62 -12.28
CA LEU A 26 -16.33 0.69 -11.18
C LEU A 26 -15.05 -0.15 -11.38
N PRO A 27 -14.81 -0.82 -12.53
CA PRO A 27 -13.64 -1.67 -12.68
C PRO A 27 -12.33 -0.89 -12.60
N ASN A 28 -12.30 0.33 -13.15
CA ASN A 28 -11.12 1.19 -13.10
C ASN A 28 -10.78 1.61 -11.66
N LEU A 29 -11.79 1.93 -10.84
CA LEU A 29 -11.58 2.29 -9.43
C LEU A 29 -11.00 1.14 -8.60
N LEU A 30 -11.45 -0.10 -8.86
CA LEU A 30 -10.92 -1.29 -8.19
C LEU A 30 -9.46 -1.55 -8.58
N ALA A 31 -9.11 -1.39 -9.86
CA ALA A 31 -7.74 -1.51 -10.33
C ALA A 31 -6.83 -0.43 -9.72
N ALA A 32 -7.29 0.83 -9.70
CA ALA A 32 -6.56 1.94 -9.10
C ALA A 32 -6.31 1.72 -7.59
N ARG A 33 -7.30 1.20 -6.86
CA ARG A 33 -7.15 0.88 -5.43
C ARG A 33 -6.14 -0.24 -5.19
N ARG A 34 -6.11 -1.26 -6.04
CA ARG A 34 -5.10 -2.34 -5.96
C ARG A 34 -3.69 -1.79 -6.24
N ALA A 35 -3.53 -0.99 -7.29
CA ALA A 35 -2.26 -0.35 -7.64
C ALA A 35 -1.76 0.57 -6.52
N ALA A 36 -2.65 1.32 -5.87
CA ALA A 36 -2.30 2.14 -4.71
C ALA A 36 -1.78 1.28 -3.54
N GLY A 37 -2.45 0.16 -3.23
CA GLY A 37 -1.99 -0.76 -2.18
C GLY A 37 -0.61 -1.38 -2.48
N GLU A 38 -0.33 -1.67 -3.76
CA GLU A 38 0.99 -2.14 -4.21
C GLU A 38 2.06 -1.05 -4.09
N GLY A 39 1.71 0.19 -4.43
CA GLY A 39 2.59 1.35 -4.24
C GLY A 39 2.94 1.58 -2.78
N VAL A 40 1.97 1.44 -1.87
CA VAL A 40 2.20 1.51 -0.41
C VAL A 40 3.16 0.41 0.05
N ALA A 41 2.96 -0.83 -0.41
CA ALA A 41 3.84 -1.94 -0.04
C ALA A 41 5.28 -1.71 -0.49
N LEU A 42 5.47 -1.27 -1.73
CA LEU A 42 6.80 -0.96 -2.27
C LEU A 42 7.47 0.21 -1.51
N ALA A 43 6.73 1.30 -1.28
CA ALA A 43 7.22 2.45 -0.54
C ALA A 43 7.61 2.08 0.90
N HIS A 44 6.81 1.24 1.56
CA HIS A 44 7.12 0.73 2.89
C HIS A 44 8.43 -0.04 2.90
N ALA A 45 8.64 -0.95 1.96
CA ALA A 45 9.86 -1.74 1.90
C ALA A 45 11.12 -0.87 1.66
N HIS A 46 11.03 0.18 0.83
CA HIS A 46 12.10 1.17 0.71
C HIS A 46 12.37 1.94 2.01
N ASN A 47 11.33 2.32 2.74
CA ASN A 47 11.47 3.03 4.01
C ASN A 47 12.13 2.14 5.08
N VAL A 48 11.71 0.88 5.17
CA VAL A 48 12.31 -0.14 6.05
C VAL A 48 13.79 -0.33 5.72
N LEU A 49 14.10 -0.54 4.44
CA LEU A 49 15.48 -0.70 3.98
C LEU A 49 16.34 0.53 4.32
N LYS A 50 15.81 1.73 4.08
CA LYS A 50 16.49 2.98 4.42
C LYS A 50 16.73 3.12 5.92
N ALA A 51 15.75 2.77 6.76
CA ALA A 51 15.89 2.82 8.21
C ALA A 51 16.95 1.81 8.71
N ALA A 52 16.94 0.59 8.18
CA ALA A 52 17.93 -0.44 8.52
C ALA A 52 19.35 -0.01 8.15
N TRP A 53 19.53 0.53 6.94
CA TRP A 53 20.82 1.07 6.50
C TRP A 53 21.25 2.31 7.29
N ALA A 54 20.32 3.21 7.60
CA ALA A 54 20.63 4.41 8.38
C ALA A 54 21.13 4.05 9.79
N HIS A 55 20.57 3.00 10.41
CA HIS A 55 21.01 2.52 11.71
C HIS A 55 22.48 2.06 11.71
N VAL A 56 22.85 1.17 10.79
CA VAL A 56 24.23 0.66 10.70
C VAL A 56 25.22 1.70 10.16
N ALA A 57 24.75 2.68 9.39
CA ALA A 57 25.58 3.78 8.89
C ALA A 57 25.88 4.81 9.98
N GLN A 58 25.02 4.93 11.00
CA GLN A 58 25.23 5.87 12.10
C GLN A 58 26.35 5.40 13.04
N ASP A 59 26.46 4.10 13.30
CA ASP A 59 27.52 3.52 14.12
C ASP A 59 27.94 2.14 13.58
N PRO A 60 29.17 1.98 13.05
CA PRO A 60 29.64 0.72 12.48
C PRO A 60 29.80 -0.42 13.51
N ALA A 61 29.76 -0.12 14.82
CA ALA A 61 29.76 -1.14 15.87
C ALA A 61 28.35 -1.66 16.22
N THR A 62 27.28 -1.05 15.69
CA THR A 62 25.90 -1.50 15.95
C THR A 62 25.58 -2.80 15.21
N THR A 63 24.75 -3.62 15.84
CA THR A 63 24.30 -4.87 15.25
C THR A 63 23.16 -4.62 14.25
N PRO A 64 23.20 -5.21 13.05
CA PRO A 64 22.12 -5.14 12.09
C PRO A 64 20.79 -5.62 12.68
N VAL A 65 19.72 -4.83 12.50
CA VAL A 65 18.38 -5.16 12.99
C VAL A 65 17.59 -5.81 11.86
N GLY A 66 17.01 -6.99 12.13
CA GLY A 66 16.15 -7.73 11.22
C GLY A 66 14.90 -8.23 11.95
N GLY A 67 13.89 -8.66 11.19
CA GLY A 67 12.65 -9.21 11.72
C GLY A 67 11.42 -8.85 10.90
N ASP A 68 10.26 -8.98 11.53
CA ASP A 68 8.98 -8.59 10.96
C ASP A 68 8.86 -7.07 10.85
N CYS A 69 8.44 -6.60 9.68
CA CYS A 69 8.18 -5.20 9.39
C CYS A 69 6.73 -4.94 8.98
N THR A 70 5.82 -5.89 9.22
CA THR A 70 4.43 -5.82 8.72
C THR A 70 3.66 -4.66 9.35
N ASP A 71 3.80 -4.46 10.65
CA ASP A 71 3.08 -3.42 11.42
C ASP A 71 3.98 -2.19 11.72
N GLY A 72 5.02 -1.99 10.90
CA GLY A 72 6.07 -1.00 11.13
C GLY A 72 7.41 -1.63 11.46
N PHE A 73 8.46 -0.82 11.49
CA PHE A 73 9.84 -1.28 11.72
C PHE A 73 10.65 -0.25 12.48
N THR A 74 11.42 -0.70 13.46
CA THR A 74 12.31 0.17 14.24
C THR A 74 13.72 -0.38 14.23
N ALA A 75 14.70 0.44 13.86
CA ALA A 75 16.12 0.14 13.92
C ALA A 75 16.84 1.26 14.66
N GLY A 76 17.16 1.01 15.94
CA GLY A 76 17.69 2.03 16.85
C GLY A 76 16.75 3.24 16.94
N SER A 77 17.24 4.41 16.53
CA SER A 77 16.50 5.69 16.53
C SER A 77 15.56 5.86 15.33
N TYR A 78 15.67 5.00 14.31
CA TYR A 78 14.90 5.12 13.07
C TYR A 78 13.62 4.32 13.17
N ASN A 79 12.49 4.98 12.93
CA ASN A 79 11.17 4.38 13.00
C ASN A 79 10.43 4.53 11.67
N VAL A 80 9.93 3.41 11.16
CA VAL A 80 9.00 3.35 10.03
C VAL A 80 7.63 2.97 10.61
N PRO A 81 6.62 3.85 10.49
CA PRO A 81 5.29 3.57 11.03
C PRO A 81 4.59 2.44 10.26
N ASP A 82 3.49 1.96 10.83
CA ASP A 82 2.59 1.01 10.19
C ASP A 82 2.18 1.50 8.78
N PRO A 83 2.38 0.68 7.72
CA PRO A 83 1.99 1.04 6.35
C PRO A 83 0.48 0.93 6.10
N GLY A 84 -0.29 0.45 7.07
CA GLY A 84 -1.73 0.23 6.95
C GLY A 84 -2.08 -0.99 6.10
N PRO A 85 -3.33 -1.10 5.63
CA PRO A 85 -3.89 -2.34 5.09
C PRO A 85 -3.34 -2.74 3.70
N GLY A 86 -2.45 -1.97 3.09
CA GLY A 86 -1.86 -2.30 1.80
C GLY A 86 -0.90 -3.50 1.86
N VAL A 87 -0.26 -3.70 3.02
CA VAL A 87 0.73 -4.75 3.27
C VAL A 87 0.07 -5.97 3.89
N ALA A 88 0.44 -7.15 3.42
CA ALA A 88 0.02 -8.45 3.95
C ALA A 88 1.10 -9.07 4.85
N SER A 89 2.36 -8.95 4.45
CA SER A 89 3.52 -9.36 5.24
C SER A 89 4.75 -8.59 4.80
N CYS A 90 5.68 -8.35 5.72
CA CYS A 90 6.97 -7.72 5.46
C CYS A 90 8.03 -8.37 6.33
N GLN A 91 9.19 -8.70 5.77
CA GLN A 91 10.32 -9.25 6.51
C GLN A 91 11.60 -8.56 6.06
N VAL A 92 12.44 -8.20 7.02
CA VAL A 92 13.79 -7.68 6.78
C VAL A 92 14.83 -8.62 7.36
N ALA A 93 15.81 -9.00 6.56
CA ALA A 93 16.88 -9.92 6.94
C ALA A 93 18.24 -9.33 6.61
N TRP A 94 19.18 -9.44 7.55
CA TRP A 94 20.58 -9.12 7.30
C TRP A 94 21.29 -10.35 6.72
N THR A 95 21.94 -10.20 5.57
CA THR A 95 22.63 -11.29 4.87
C THR A 95 24.12 -11.42 5.20
N GLY A 96 24.64 -10.59 6.13
CA GLY A 96 26.08 -10.46 6.38
C GLY A 96 26.74 -9.33 5.60
N GLN A 97 26.14 -8.90 4.49
CA GLN A 97 26.68 -7.84 3.64
C GLN A 97 25.65 -6.76 3.26
N PHE A 98 24.38 -7.14 3.11
CA PHE A 98 23.29 -6.22 2.78
C PHE A 98 21.96 -6.63 3.43
N PHE A 99 21.03 -5.69 3.54
CA PHE A 99 19.68 -5.93 4.05
C PHE A 99 18.75 -6.36 2.92
N ARG A 100 18.15 -7.55 3.03
CA ARG A 100 17.08 -7.97 2.14
C ARG A 100 15.73 -7.63 2.77
N VAL A 101 14.87 -6.91 2.04
CA VAL A 101 13.49 -6.65 2.46
C VAL A 101 12.54 -7.36 1.50
N GLU A 102 11.70 -8.24 2.03
CA GLU A 102 10.64 -8.90 1.29
C GLU A 102 9.29 -8.42 1.80
N VAL A 103 8.48 -7.85 0.90
CA VAL A 103 7.14 -7.37 1.21
C VAL A 103 6.13 -8.04 0.29
N ARG A 104 4.97 -8.40 0.84
CA ARG A 104 3.82 -8.90 0.11
C ARG A 104 2.66 -7.93 0.26
N SER A 105 2.09 -7.47 -0.84
CA SER A 105 0.86 -6.68 -0.81
C SER A 105 -0.35 -7.58 -0.58
N ARG A 106 -1.46 -7.01 -0.08
CA ARG A 106 -2.73 -7.73 0.01
C ARG A 106 -3.36 -8.05 -1.35
N SER A 107 -2.92 -7.40 -2.43
CA SER A 107 -3.30 -7.80 -3.80
C SER A 107 -2.61 -9.07 -4.27
N GLY A 108 -1.62 -9.57 -3.51
CA GLY A 108 -0.92 -10.83 -3.77
C GLY A 108 0.43 -10.68 -4.46
N ARG A 109 0.85 -9.46 -4.81
CA ARG A 109 2.19 -9.21 -5.37
C ARG A 109 3.25 -9.21 -4.28
N SER A 110 4.41 -9.78 -4.57
CA SER A 110 5.60 -9.68 -3.73
C SER A 110 6.64 -8.78 -4.38
N PHE A 111 7.37 -8.05 -3.54
CA PHE A 111 8.52 -7.25 -3.92
C PHE A 111 9.69 -7.62 -3.01
N THR A 112 10.86 -7.81 -3.59
CA THR A 112 12.08 -8.10 -2.84
C THR A 112 13.12 -7.04 -3.20
N LEU A 113 13.64 -6.38 -2.18
CA LEU A 113 14.68 -5.37 -2.30
C LEU A 113 16.00 -5.89 -1.73
N PRO A 114 17.13 -5.59 -2.38
CA PRO A 114 18.47 -5.89 -1.88
C PRO A 114 18.99 -4.86 -0.88
#